data_AF-A0A2G6T8I0-F1
#
_entry.id   AF-A0A2G6T8I0-F1
#
_cell.length_a   1.000
_cell.length_b   1.000
_cell.length_c   1.000
_cell.angle_alpha   90.00
_cell.angle_beta   90.00
_cell.angle_gamma   90.00
#
_symmetry.space_group_name_H-M   'P 1'
#
loop_
_entity.id
_entity.type
_entity.pdbx_description
1 polymer ?
#
loop_
_entity_poly.entity_id
_entity_poly.type
_entity_poly.pdbx_seq_one_letter_code
_entity_poly.pdbx_strand_id
1 'polypeptide(L)'
;MKTLITVSAALVFGLSACKAQKKYDIKTAKTYAELSVKTDGKWENRKYIGGTVFKNVDKLKLAPEHTDHSFDIRYEGPGWENNRIGYRLYLDWRNAIDIFGKKTSAIVLPQVGQDNFDSYHEMSDWGADILKAGKGIGIGSIDRYLNNEKLHFHTVDSTIANVENKANESKVIVKYYGWKTASDNIDFTTELTTKPDQLYTEHKIKASKEIKGICTGIVKQKNTELLKKESKNKKWAYLATYGEQSLVPDKLGMAIFYEVSEVENVADTDLDYLIVFKPTTKAHSFYFLGAWEQEQNGIKSKEEFVKYLDQKLEVLNKKGKM
;
A
#
# COMPACT_ATOMS: atom_id res chain seq x y z
N MET A 1 1.74 44.46 -64.97
CA MET A 1 1.69 44.51 -63.48
C MET A 1 0.82 43.38 -62.99
N LYS A 2 1.36 42.58 -62.08
CA LYS A 2 0.78 41.35 -61.53
C LYS A 2 -0.32 41.69 -60.51
N THR A 3 -1.44 40.98 -60.56
CA THR A 3 -2.29 40.82 -59.36
C THR A 3 -2.75 39.37 -59.28
N LEU A 4 -2.08 38.61 -58.42
CA LEU A 4 -2.52 37.29 -57.96
C LEU A 4 -3.78 37.48 -57.11
N ILE A 5 -4.83 36.72 -57.41
CA ILE A 5 -5.97 36.55 -56.50
C ILE A 5 -5.74 35.24 -55.75
N THR A 6 -5.31 35.33 -54.51
CA THR A 6 -5.18 34.19 -53.60
C THR A 6 -6.50 34.01 -52.87
N VAL A 7 -7.23 32.94 -53.18
CA VAL A 7 -8.43 32.54 -52.42
C VAL A 7 -7.96 31.81 -51.16
N SER A 8 -8.02 32.48 -50.02
CA SER A 8 -7.79 31.85 -48.71
C SER A 8 -9.04 31.11 -48.27
N ALA A 9 -9.00 29.77 -48.33
CA ALA A 9 -9.98 28.92 -47.68
C ALA A 9 -9.74 28.94 -46.16
N ALA A 10 -10.68 29.53 -45.42
CA ALA A 10 -10.70 29.46 -43.96
C ALA A 10 -11.16 28.06 -43.52
N LEU A 11 -10.22 27.21 -43.11
CA LEU A 11 -10.53 25.97 -42.41
C LEU A 11 -10.63 26.26 -40.90
N VAL A 12 -11.86 26.36 -40.40
CA VAL A 12 -12.14 26.33 -38.96
C VAL A 12 -12.31 24.87 -38.54
N PHE A 13 -11.24 24.23 -38.09
CA PHE A 13 -11.34 23.01 -37.28
C PHE A 13 -11.32 23.39 -35.80
N GLY A 14 -12.47 23.82 -35.31
CA GLY A 14 -12.79 23.83 -33.89
C GLY A 14 -13.93 22.87 -33.66
N LEU A 15 -13.68 21.76 -32.97
CA LEU A 15 -14.56 21.20 -31.96
C LEU A 15 -13.80 20.11 -31.22
N SER A 16 -13.41 20.50 -30.00
CA SER A 16 -12.72 19.73 -28.99
C SER A 16 -13.42 18.39 -28.74
N ALA A 17 -12.67 17.30 -28.84
CA ALA A 17 -13.06 16.04 -28.22
C ALA A 17 -12.89 16.19 -26.70
N CYS A 18 -13.88 16.78 -26.03
CA CYS A 18 -14.07 16.59 -24.59
C CYS A 18 -14.47 15.14 -24.35
N LYS A 19 -13.48 14.25 -24.18
CA LYS A 19 -13.73 12.99 -23.48
C LYS A 19 -14.16 13.36 -22.06
N ALA A 20 -15.46 13.25 -21.80
CA ALA A 20 -16.02 13.38 -20.46
C ALA A 20 -15.28 12.40 -19.54
N GLN A 21 -14.40 12.93 -18.70
CA GLN A 21 -13.74 12.19 -17.65
C GLN A 21 -14.83 11.83 -16.65
N LYS A 22 -15.30 10.58 -16.66
CA LYS A 22 -16.32 10.11 -15.71
C LYS A 22 -15.84 10.46 -14.30
N LYS A 23 -16.59 11.33 -13.62
CA LYS A 23 -16.35 11.73 -12.23
C LYS A 23 -16.40 10.47 -11.36
N TYR A 24 -15.41 10.28 -10.48
CA TYR A 24 -15.40 9.19 -9.51
C TYR A 24 -16.62 9.35 -8.57
N ASP A 25 -17.40 8.28 -8.40
CA ASP A 25 -18.54 8.24 -7.50
C ASP A 25 -18.35 7.10 -6.49
N ILE A 26 -18.06 7.47 -5.25
CA ILE A 26 -17.78 6.52 -4.17
C ILE A 26 -18.94 5.54 -3.91
N LYS A 27 -20.18 5.93 -4.22
CA LYS A 27 -21.35 5.06 -4.01
C LYS A 27 -21.38 3.85 -4.94
N THR A 28 -20.72 3.96 -6.09
CA THR A 28 -20.65 2.90 -7.11
C THR A 28 -19.22 2.39 -7.32
N ALA A 29 -18.25 2.99 -6.65
CA ALA A 29 -16.85 2.61 -6.73
C ALA A 29 -16.59 1.25 -6.07
N LYS A 30 -15.63 0.52 -6.64
CA LYS A 30 -15.10 -0.74 -6.08
C LYS A 30 -13.69 -0.61 -5.51
N THR A 31 -13.08 0.55 -5.65
CA THR A 31 -11.77 0.89 -5.07
C THR A 31 -11.84 2.28 -4.49
N TYR A 32 -11.12 2.53 -3.41
CA TYR A 32 -11.02 3.86 -2.82
C TYR A 32 -9.70 4.01 -2.07
N ALA A 33 -9.14 5.23 -2.08
CA ALA A 33 -8.01 5.64 -1.28
C ALA A 33 -8.28 7.02 -0.69
N GLU A 34 -7.80 7.27 0.52
CA GLU A 34 -8.01 8.54 1.19
C GLU A 34 -6.85 8.90 2.13
N LEU A 35 -6.70 10.21 2.34
CA LEU A 35 -5.95 10.82 3.43
C LEU A 35 -6.94 11.66 4.21
N SER A 36 -7.03 11.46 5.52
CA SER A 36 -8.05 12.08 6.35
C SER A 36 -7.40 12.72 7.56
N VAL A 37 -7.46 14.04 7.64
CA VAL A 37 -6.66 14.85 8.58
C VAL A 37 -7.52 15.77 9.42
N LYS A 38 -7.13 15.99 10.67
CA LYS A 38 -7.69 17.07 11.49
C LYS A 38 -7.00 18.39 11.11
N THR A 39 -7.77 19.47 11.11
CA THR A 39 -7.28 20.82 10.72
C THR A 39 -7.67 21.92 11.70
N ASP A 40 -8.40 21.56 12.75
CA ASP A 40 -9.09 22.43 13.70
C ASP A 40 -8.63 22.20 15.15
N GLY A 41 -7.51 21.49 15.32
CA GLY A 41 -6.83 21.29 16.60
C GLY A 41 -5.52 22.07 16.65
N LYS A 42 -4.60 21.64 17.51
CA LYS A 42 -3.26 22.21 17.64
C LYS A 42 -2.24 21.17 18.04
N TRP A 43 -0.99 21.38 17.65
CA TRP A 43 0.14 20.59 18.13
C TRP A 43 0.51 20.98 19.57
N GLU A 44 0.66 19.97 20.42
CA GLU A 44 1.33 20.05 21.71
C GLU A 44 2.44 18.98 21.73
N ASN A 45 3.68 19.42 21.52
CA ASN A 45 4.82 18.54 21.27
C ASN A 45 4.55 17.63 20.05
N ARG A 46 4.52 16.32 20.28
CA ARG A 46 4.30 15.27 19.28
C ARG A 46 2.83 14.84 19.16
N LYS A 47 1.90 15.48 19.87
CA LYS A 47 0.48 15.12 19.86
C LYS A 47 -0.37 16.24 19.28
N TYR A 48 -1.34 15.89 18.46
CA TYR A 48 -2.34 16.79 17.94
C TYR A 48 -3.58 16.75 18.85
N ILE A 49 -3.74 17.81 19.63
CA ILE A 49 -4.77 17.93 20.65
C ILE A 49 -5.96 18.72 20.10
N GLY A 50 -7.16 18.26 20.44
CA GLY A 50 -8.40 18.80 19.89
C GLY A 50 -8.67 18.29 18.47
N GLY A 51 -9.39 19.10 17.70
CA GLY A 51 -9.93 18.75 16.40
C GLY A 51 -11.03 17.69 16.50
N THR A 52 -12.24 18.07 16.10
CA THR A 52 -13.43 17.21 16.24
C THR A 52 -13.82 16.54 14.94
N VAL A 53 -13.24 16.96 13.81
CA VAL A 53 -13.62 16.49 12.48
C VAL A 53 -12.39 16.16 11.63
N PHE A 54 -12.35 14.95 11.10
CA PHE A 54 -11.43 14.59 10.04
C PHE A 54 -11.94 15.09 8.68
N LYS A 55 -11.06 15.70 7.90
CA LYS A 55 -11.34 16.15 6.53
C LYS A 55 -10.46 15.41 5.55
N ASN A 56 -11.06 14.95 4.46
CA ASN A 56 -10.32 14.28 3.41
C ASN A 56 -9.56 15.28 2.54
N VAL A 57 -8.31 14.98 2.22
CA VAL A 57 -7.43 15.76 1.36
C VAL A 57 -6.78 14.85 0.31
N ASP A 58 -6.51 15.38 -0.88
CA ASP A 58 -5.84 14.60 -1.95
C ASP A 58 -4.31 14.57 -1.79
N LYS A 59 -3.76 15.52 -1.02
CA LYS A 59 -2.34 15.71 -0.81
C LYS A 59 -2.07 16.20 0.60
N LEU A 60 -1.07 15.60 1.24
CA LEU A 60 -0.60 15.97 2.57
C LEU A 60 0.92 16.09 2.55
N LYS A 61 1.45 17.23 3.01
CA LYS A 61 2.83 17.30 3.50
C LYS A 61 2.79 16.95 4.99
N LEU A 62 3.54 15.93 5.39
CA LEU A 62 3.55 15.46 6.77
C LEU A 62 4.09 16.57 7.69
N ALA A 63 3.43 16.78 8.83
CA ALA A 63 3.90 17.72 9.84
C ALA A 63 5.22 17.20 10.46
N PRO A 64 6.23 18.05 10.70
CA PRO A 64 7.47 17.63 11.36
C PRO A 64 7.26 16.99 12.73
N GLU A 65 6.17 17.35 13.42
CA GLU A 65 5.75 16.84 14.71
C GLU A 65 5.21 15.40 14.63
N HIS A 66 4.69 14.97 13.48
CA HIS A 66 4.04 13.66 13.33
C HIS A 66 4.99 12.50 13.66
N THR A 67 4.47 11.58 14.46
CA THR A 67 5.06 10.31 14.89
C THR A 67 3.91 9.37 15.30
N ASP A 68 4.23 8.16 15.72
CA ASP A 68 3.26 7.24 16.32
C ASP A 68 2.37 7.90 17.38
N HIS A 69 1.06 7.67 17.29
CA HIS A 69 0.03 8.22 18.15
C HIS A 69 0.02 9.76 18.20
N SER A 70 0.18 10.41 17.04
CA SER A 70 0.03 11.87 16.90
C SER A 70 -1.41 12.34 16.81
N PHE A 71 -2.36 11.48 16.44
CA PHE A 71 -3.80 11.77 16.37
C PHE A 71 -4.25 12.83 15.32
N ASP A 72 -3.36 13.35 14.48
CA ASP A 72 -3.63 14.33 13.43
C ASP A 72 -4.19 13.69 12.14
N ILE A 73 -3.78 12.46 11.83
CA ILE A 73 -4.20 11.70 10.64
C ILE A 73 -4.95 10.45 11.08
N ARG A 74 -6.12 10.20 10.50
CA ARG A 74 -6.93 9.00 10.78
C ARG A 74 -6.11 7.76 10.48
N TYR A 75 -6.17 6.76 11.37
CA TYR A 75 -5.36 5.54 11.36
C TYR A 75 -3.86 5.76 11.07
N GLU A 76 -3.34 6.98 11.37
CA GLU A 76 -1.93 7.38 11.30
C GLU A 76 -1.31 7.47 9.89
N GLY A 77 -2.13 7.56 8.84
CA GLY A 77 -1.62 7.73 7.48
C GLY A 77 -2.70 7.62 6.40
N PRO A 78 -2.35 7.26 5.15
CA PRO A 78 -3.32 6.96 4.10
C PRO A 78 -3.92 5.57 4.27
N GLY A 79 -5.20 5.45 3.89
CA GLY A 79 -5.92 4.19 3.77
C GLY A 79 -6.26 3.93 2.32
N TRP A 80 -6.24 2.66 1.91
CA TRP A 80 -6.77 2.26 0.60
C TRP A 80 -7.45 0.91 0.68
N GLU A 81 -8.46 0.72 -0.15
CA GLU A 81 -9.28 -0.48 -0.15
C GLU A 81 -9.85 -0.77 -1.52
N ASN A 82 -10.35 -2.00 -1.66
CA ASN A 82 -11.30 -2.36 -2.68
C ASN A 82 -12.48 -3.13 -2.07
N ASN A 83 -13.37 -3.64 -2.92
CA ASN A 83 -14.55 -4.40 -2.53
C ASN A 83 -14.26 -5.79 -1.91
N ARG A 84 -13.01 -6.10 -1.55
CA ARG A 84 -12.58 -7.35 -0.91
C ARG A 84 -11.73 -7.12 0.34
N ILE A 85 -10.82 -6.15 0.31
CA ILE A 85 -9.82 -5.93 1.36
C ILE A 85 -9.43 -4.45 1.46
N GLY A 86 -9.01 -4.01 2.64
CA GLY A 86 -8.43 -2.69 2.88
C GLY A 86 -7.08 -2.76 3.57
N TYR A 87 -6.39 -1.63 3.60
CA TYR A 87 -5.07 -1.47 4.18
C TYR A 87 -4.87 -0.04 4.65
N ARG A 88 -3.85 0.14 5.49
CA ARG A 88 -3.29 1.44 5.87
C ARG A 88 -1.77 1.42 5.78
N LEU A 89 -1.16 2.59 5.64
CA LEU A 89 0.28 2.78 5.72
C LEU A 89 0.55 3.81 6.82
N TYR A 90 1.39 3.48 7.80
CA TYR A 90 1.86 4.46 8.77
C TYR A 90 2.80 5.46 8.09
N LEU A 91 2.57 6.77 8.29
CA LEU A 91 3.46 7.81 7.77
C LEU A 91 4.61 8.19 8.72
N ASP A 92 4.61 7.63 9.94
CA ASP A 92 5.70 7.78 10.89
C ASP A 92 6.90 6.84 10.60
N TRP A 93 7.84 6.81 11.55
CA TRP A 93 9.08 6.05 11.45
C TRP A 93 8.86 4.56 11.16
N ARG A 94 7.74 3.95 11.57
CA ARG A 94 7.45 2.53 11.34
C ARG A 94 7.32 2.19 9.87
N ASN A 95 6.73 3.10 9.08
CA ASN A 95 6.41 2.89 7.67
C ASN A 95 5.70 1.55 7.36
N ALA A 96 4.99 0.99 8.35
CA ALA A 96 4.39 -0.33 8.26
C ALA A 96 3.04 -0.29 7.54
N ILE A 97 2.67 -1.41 6.94
CA ILE A 97 1.38 -1.62 6.31
C ILE A 97 0.63 -2.69 7.11
N ASP A 98 -0.56 -2.31 7.56
CA ASP A 98 -1.52 -3.20 8.22
C ASP A 98 -2.72 -3.48 7.30
N ILE A 99 -3.53 -4.46 7.70
CA ILE A 99 -4.65 -5.00 6.90
C ILE A 99 -5.96 -4.66 7.59
N PHE A 100 -6.85 -4.00 6.86
CA PHE A 100 -8.26 -3.92 7.22
C PHE A 100 -9.00 -5.11 6.59
N GLY A 101 -9.34 -6.08 7.44
CA GLY A 101 -10.16 -7.23 7.07
C GLY A 101 -11.61 -6.79 6.91
N LYS A 102 -12.27 -7.17 5.82
CA LYS A 102 -13.62 -6.71 5.50
C LYS A 102 -14.63 -7.86 5.48
N LYS A 103 -15.77 -7.67 6.14
CA LYS A 103 -16.95 -8.55 6.10
C LYS A 103 -17.96 -8.18 5.02
N THR A 104 -17.72 -7.07 4.32
CA THR A 104 -18.60 -6.50 3.30
C THR A 104 -17.82 -6.12 2.04
N SER A 105 -18.52 -6.10 0.91
CA SER A 105 -17.97 -5.62 -0.36
C SER A 105 -18.12 -4.10 -0.57
N ALA A 106 -18.85 -3.41 0.31
CA ALA A 106 -18.97 -1.95 0.26
C ALA A 106 -17.62 -1.25 0.50
N ILE A 107 -17.46 -0.02 0.03
CA ILE A 107 -16.36 0.89 0.43
C ILE A 107 -16.63 1.36 1.86
N VAL A 108 -15.69 1.11 2.78
CA VAL A 108 -15.88 1.31 4.24
C VAL A 108 -15.01 2.41 4.83
N LEU A 109 -13.86 2.71 4.22
CA LEU A 109 -12.89 3.67 4.75
C LEU A 109 -13.49 5.02 5.15
N PRO A 110 -14.46 5.63 4.42
CA PRO A 110 -15.09 6.88 4.87
C PRO A 110 -15.73 6.80 6.27
N GLN A 111 -16.14 5.62 6.74
CA GLN A 111 -16.76 5.42 8.05
C GLN A 111 -15.79 4.91 9.12
N VAL A 112 -14.62 4.38 8.74
CA VAL A 112 -13.63 3.78 9.66
C VAL A 112 -13.00 4.85 10.56
N GLY A 113 -12.94 4.66 11.88
CA GLY A 113 -12.19 5.54 12.79
C GLY A 113 -12.77 6.96 12.94
N GLN A 114 -14.10 7.10 12.82
CA GLN A 114 -14.82 8.38 12.99
C GLN A 114 -15.23 8.64 14.44
N ASP A 115 -15.44 7.57 15.20
CA ASP A 115 -16.07 7.51 16.52
C ASP A 115 -15.06 7.16 17.62
N ASN A 116 -14.00 7.97 17.71
CA ASN A 116 -12.75 7.78 18.47
C ASN A 116 -11.60 7.30 17.58
N PHE A 117 -10.37 7.69 17.94
CA PHE A 117 -9.21 7.47 17.08
C PHE A 117 -8.92 5.99 16.84
N ASP A 118 -9.04 5.15 17.87
CA ASP A 118 -8.68 3.72 17.80
C ASP A 118 -9.85 2.78 17.50
N SER A 119 -11.06 3.29 17.20
CA SER A 119 -12.26 2.45 17.05
C SER A 119 -12.16 1.40 15.94
N TYR A 120 -11.30 1.65 14.94
CA TYR A 120 -11.06 0.70 13.84
C TYR A 120 -10.34 -0.59 14.27
N HIS A 121 -9.77 -0.64 15.48
CA HIS A 121 -9.24 -1.88 16.08
C HIS A 121 -10.35 -2.79 16.63
N GLU A 122 -11.55 -2.26 16.85
CA GLU A 122 -12.67 -3.01 17.39
C GLU A 122 -13.47 -3.68 16.27
N MET A 123 -13.83 -4.95 16.47
CA MET A 123 -14.60 -5.70 15.49
C MET A 123 -15.97 -5.07 15.27
N SER A 124 -16.22 -4.63 14.04
CA SER A 124 -17.45 -3.98 13.60
C SER A 124 -18.16 -4.80 12.52
N ASP A 125 -19.37 -4.38 12.12
CA ASP A 125 -20.13 -5.01 11.02
C ASP A 125 -19.37 -4.97 9.68
N TRP A 126 -18.55 -3.94 9.48
CA TRP A 126 -17.73 -3.82 8.28
C TRP A 126 -16.46 -4.69 8.33
N GLY A 127 -15.95 -4.99 9.53
CA GLY A 127 -14.62 -5.58 9.74
C GLY A 127 -13.82 -4.89 10.86
N ALA A 128 -12.49 -4.97 10.78
CA ALA A 128 -11.55 -4.31 11.70
C ALA A 128 -10.16 -4.22 11.07
N ASP A 129 -9.24 -3.51 11.73
CA ASP A 129 -7.81 -3.81 11.59
C ASP A 129 -7.51 -5.18 12.20
N ILE A 130 -6.97 -6.06 11.36
CA ILE A 130 -6.73 -7.45 11.68
C ILE A 130 -5.25 -7.81 11.71
N LEU A 131 -4.33 -6.88 11.37
CA LEU A 131 -2.90 -7.17 11.42
C LEU A 131 -2.23 -6.32 12.51
N LYS A 132 -1.33 -6.94 13.25
CA LYS A 132 -0.45 -6.23 14.16
C LYS A 132 0.99 -6.37 13.70
N ALA A 133 1.51 -5.34 13.04
CA ALA A 133 2.93 -5.27 12.70
C ALA A 133 3.82 -5.26 13.97
N GLY A 134 3.44 -4.48 14.99
CA GLY A 134 4.25 -4.31 16.21
C GLY A 134 5.64 -3.74 15.89
N LYS A 135 6.70 -4.52 16.18
CA LYS A 135 8.09 -4.19 15.78
C LYS A 135 8.50 -4.79 14.43
N GLY A 136 7.62 -5.61 13.84
CA GLY A 136 7.81 -6.21 12.53
C GLY A 136 7.57 -5.19 11.40
N ILE A 137 7.74 -5.65 10.16
CA ILE A 137 7.62 -4.85 8.95
C ILE A 137 6.16 -4.62 8.53
N GLY A 138 5.20 -5.41 9.03
CA GLY A 138 3.82 -5.47 8.51
C GLY A 138 3.73 -6.35 7.26
N ILE A 139 2.89 -6.00 6.28
CA ILE A 139 2.77 -6.73 5.00
C ILE A 139 3.13 -5.85 3.80
N GLY A 140 4.19 -6.22 3.07
CA GLY A 140 4.55 -5.52 1.84
C GLY A 140 5.17 -4.13 2.05
N SER A 141 5.35 -3.68 3.29
CA SER A 141 5.99 -2.41 3.61
C SER A 141 7.44 -2.35 3.13
N ILE A 142 8.05 -1.17 3.21
CA ILE A 142 9.46 -0.96 2.86
C ILE A 142 10.26 -0.63 4.12
N ASP A 143 11.42 -1.27 4.23
CA ASP A 143 12.49 -0.95 5.18
C ASP A 143 13.84 -1.11 4.48
N ARG A 144 14.94 -0.91 5.23
CA ARG A 144 16.27 -1.31 4.81
C ARG A 144 16.85 -2.35 5.77
N TYR A 145 17.27 -3.50 5.27
CA TYR A 145 17.94 -4.55 6.03
C TYR A 145 19.44 -4.59 5.72
N LEU A 146 20.28 -4.29 6.72
CA LEU A 146 21.73 -4.23 6.59
C LEU A 146 22.39 -4.75 7.87
N ASN A 147 23.45 -5.55 7.75
CA ASN A 147 24.21 -6.06 8.90
C ASN A 147 23.35 -6.74 9.98
N ASN A 148 22.34 -7.50 9.53
CA ASN A 148 21.34 -8.16 10.39
C ASN A 148 20.46 -7.21 11.23
N GLU A 149 20.39 -5.94 10.83
CA GLU A 149 19.54 -4.93 11.44
C GLU A 149 18.54 -4.39 10.41
N LYS A 150 17.30 -4.20 10.86
CA LYS A 150 16.24 -3.55 10.09
C LYS A 150 16.22 -2.06 10.45
N LEU A 151 16.39 -1.22 9.45
CA LEU A 151 16.47 0.23 9.54
C LEU A 151 15.21 0.85 8.96
N HIS A 152 14.46 1.48 9.86
CA HIS A 152 13.18 2.12 9.62
C HIS A 152 13.28 3.55 9.06
N PHE A 153 12.15 4.23 8.92
CA PHE A 153 12.03 5.60 8.39
C PHE A 153 12.22 6.66 9.50
N HIS A 154 13.15 6.45 10.44
CA HIS A 154 13.37 7.33 11.59
C HIS A 154 13.80 8.75 11.24
N THR A 155 14.48 8.95 10.11
CA THR A 155 14.97 10.26 9.68
C THR A 155 14.69 10.45 8.20
N VAL A 156 13.75 11.36 7.92
CA VAL A 156 13.32 11.78 6.59
C VAL A 156 13.13 13.29 6.64
N ASP A 157 13.75 14.04 5.73
CA ASP A 157 13.69 15.50 5.70
C ASP A 157 12.27 16.02 5.39
N SER A 158 11.54 15.33 4.51
CA SER A 158 10.15 15.65 4.20
C SER A 158 9.41 14.44 3.65
N THR A 159 8.17 14.24 4.11
CA THR A 159 7.25 13.23 3.55
C THR A 159 6.07 13.92 2.89
N ILE A 160 5.76 13.55 1.64
CA ILE A 160 4.58 14.02 0.91
C ILE A 160 3.76 12.80 0.49
N ALA A 161 2.52 12.73 0.99
CA ALA A 161 1.55 11.70 0.65
C ALA A 161 0.48 12.26 -0.29
N ASN A 162 0.04 11.44 -1.23
CA ASN A 162 -0.95 11.75 -2.25
C ASN A 162 -1.90 10.56 -2.43
N VAL A 163 -3.17 10.84 -2.71
CA VAL A 163 -4.15 9.81 -3.08
C VAL A 163 -4.80 10.14 -4.42
N GLU A 164 -5.08 9.10 -5.21
CA GLU A 164 -5.80 9.22 -6.48
C GLU A 164 -6.91 8.18 -6.55
N ASN A 165 -8.11 8.60 -6.98
CA ASN A 165 -9.25 7.71 -7.18
C ASN A 165 -9.74 7.78 -8.62
N LYS A 166 -9.77 6.63 -9.30
CA LYS A 166 -10.26 6.47 -10.67
C LYS A 166 -11.31 5.36 -10.69
N ALA A 167 -12.05 5.25 -11.79
CA ALA A 167 -13.14 4.28 -11.91
C ALA A 167 -12.70 2.80 -11.72
N ASN A 168 -11.45 2.47 -12.07
CA ASN A 168 -10.96 1.09 -12.09
C ASN A 168 -9.73 0.86 -11.20
N GLU A 169 -9.26 1.88 -10.48
CA GLU A 169 -8.12 1.78 -9.58
C GLU A 169 -8.10 2.95 -8.60
N SER A 170 -7.54 2.72 -7.43
CA SER A 170 -7.18 3.76 -6.46
C SER A 170 -5.74 3.62 -6.05
N LYS A 171 -5.10 4.74 -5.73
CA LYS A 171 -3.67 4.81 -5.45
C LYS A 171 -3.35 5.61 -4.22
N VAL A 172 -2.30 5.18 -3.52
CA VAL A 172 -1.56 5.96 -2.54
C VAL A 172 -0.15 6.14 -3.07
N ILE A 173 0.35 7.37 -3.09
CA ILE A 173 1.71 7.70 -3.51
C ILE A 173 2.38 8.43 -2.37
N VAL A 174 3.53 7.94 -1.90
CA VAL A 174 4.31 8.60 -0.86
C VAL A 174 5.72 8.86 -1.37
N LYS A 175 6.18 10.11 -1.22
CA LYS A 175 7.53 10.56 -1.52
C LYS A 175 8.23 10.95 -0.23
N TYR A 176 9.32 10.25 0.05
CA TYR A 176 10.22 10.52 1.16
C TYR A 176 11.45 11.24 0.57
N TYR A 177 11.71 12.44 1.05
CA TYR A 177 12.90 13.21 0.68
C TYR A 177 13.91 13.11 1.80
N GLY A 178 15.16 12.83 1.44
CA GLY A 178 16.25 12.77 2.42
C GLY A 178 16.09 11.64 3.46
N TRP A 179 15.62 10.45 3.05
CA TRP A 179 15.58 9.28 3.93
C TRP A 179 17.02 8.83 4.25
N LYS A 180 17.39 8.98 5.52
CA LYS A 180 18.72 8.69 6.02
C LYS A 180 18.74 7.35 6.76
N THR A 181 19.59 6.44 6.28
CA THR A 181 19.86 5.15 6.93
C THR A 181 21.35 4.84 6.82
N ALA A 182 21.96 4.37 7.91
CA ALA A 182 23.41 4.17 7.99
C ALA A 182 24.18 5.40 7.46
N SER A 183 25.06 5.22 6.47
CA SER A 183 25.82 6.31 5.81
C SER A 183 25.10 6.94 4.62
N ASP A 184 23.95 6.41 4.20
CA ASP A 184 23.25 6.84 3.00
C ASP A 184 22.16 7.86 3.30
N ASN A 185 21.95 8.74 2.33
CA ASN A 185 20.83 9.68 2.29
C ASN A 185 20.25 9.69 0.87
N ILE A 186 18.99 9.26 0.74
CA ILE A 186 18.29 9.09 -0.54
C ILE A 186 16.86 9.62 -0.51
N ASP A 187 16.37 10.07 -1.65
CA ASP A 187 14.93 10.16 -1.88
C ASP A 187 14.38 8.77 -2.24
N PHE A 188 13.17 8.49 -1.77
CA PHE A 188 12.45 7.23 -2.02
C PHE A 188 10.99 7.50 -2.38
N THR A 189 10.45 6.76 -3.34
CA THR A 189 9.04 6.86 -3.74
C THR A 189 8.39 5.50 -3.71
N THR A 190 7.20 5.44 -3.09
CA THR A 190 6.29 4.29 -3.08
C THR A 190 4.99 4.68 -3.78
N GLU A 191 4.46 3.79 -4.63
CA GLU A 191 3.12 3.85 -5.20
C GLU A 191 2.40 2.52 -4.93
N LEU A 192 1.28 2.58 -4.21
CA LEU A 192 0.42 1.46 -3.86
C LEU A 192 -0.84 1.56 -4.71
N THR A 193 -1.12 0.56 -5.54
CA THR A 193 -2.28 0.54 -6.43
C THR A 193 -3.18 -0.64 -6.12
N THR A 194 -4.45 -0.35 -5.85
CA THR A 194 -5.50 -1.38 -5.71
C THR A 194 -6.47 -1.32 -6.88
N LYS A 195 -6.97 -2.49 -7.29
CA LYS A 195 -7.94 -2.67 -8.38
C LYS A 195 -9.17 -3.43 -7.88
N PRO A 196 -10.34 -3.26 -8.52
CA PRO A 196 -11.55 -3.99 -8.17
C PRO A 196 -11.34 -5.51 -8.16
N ASP A 197 -12.02 -6.18 -7.23
CA ASP A 197 -12.15 -7.63 -7.15
C ASP A 197 -10.81 -8.40 -6.92
N GLN A 198 -9.71 -7.69 -6.62
CA GLN A 198 -8.40 -8.29 -6.30
C GLN A 198 -8.16 -8.36 -4.79
N LEU A 199 -7.36 -9.32 -4.34
CA LEU A 199 -6.82 -9.31 -2.95
C LEU A 199 -5.49 -8.58 -2.86
N TYR A 200 -4.82 -8.37 -3.99
CA TYR A 200 -3.49 -7.80 -4.03
C TYR A 200 -3.47 -6.28 -4.19
N THR A 201 -2.44 -5.67 -3.64
CA THR A 201 -1.96 -4.33 -3.97
C THR A 201 -0.70 -4.47 -4.82
N GLU A 202 -0.62 -3.74 -5.93
CA GLU A 202 0.65 -3.55 -6.65
C GLU A 202 1.45 -2.48 -5.91
N HIS A 203 2.67 -2.81 -5.50
CA HIS A 203 3.58 -1.92 -4.81
C HIS A 203 4.77 -1.63 -5.70
N LYS A 204 4.78 -0.43 -6.25
CA LYS A 204 5.87 0.08 -7.07
C LYS A 204 6.78 0.95 -6.23
N ILE A 205 8.08 0.66 -6.26
CA ILE A 205 9.08 1.42 -5.50
C ILE A 205 10.16 2.00 -6.40
N LYS A 206 10.75 3.11 -5.97
CA LYS A 206 11.89 3.74 -6.65
C LYS A 206 12.80 4.46 -5.65
N ALA A 207 14.06 4.05 -5.63
CA ALA A 207 15.13 4.78 -4.95
C ALA A 207 15.81 5.78 -5.92
N SER A 208 16.26 6.91 -5.39
CA SER A 208 17.03 7.91 -6.15
C SER A 208 18.51 7.54 -6.34
N LYS A 209 19.04 6.62 -5.53
CA LYS A 209 20.41 6.09 -5.62
C LYS A 209 20.41 4.58 -5.41
N GLU A 210 21.41 3.91 -5.95
CA GLU A 210 21.63 2.48 -5.74
C GLU A 210 22.23 2.28 -4.34
N ILE A 211 21.42 1.80 -3.40
CA ILE A 211 21.86 1.44 -2.05
C ILE A 211 21.50 -0.02 -1.74
N LYS A 212 22.30 -0.67 -0.90
CA LYS A 212 22.06 -2.05 -0.46
C LYS A 212 20.99 -2.12 0.62
N GLY A 213 20.28 -3.24 0.63
CA GLY A 213 19.42 -3.63 1.75
C GLY A 213 17.97 -3.16 1.65
N ILE A 214 17.55 -2.42 0.60
CA ILE A 214 16.12 -2.11 0.44
C ILE A 214 15.33 -3.42 0.44
N CYS A 215 14.35 -3.54 1.32
CA CYS A 215 13.60 -4.78 1.49
C CYS A 215 12.10 -4.54 1.67
N THR A 216 11.34 -5.57 1.32
CA THR A 216 9.94 -5.75 1.73
C THR A 216 9.80 -7.03 2.54
N GLY A 217 8.63 -7.32 3.10
CA GLY A 217 8.45 -8.55 3.86
C GLY A 217 7.09 -8.77 4.48
N ILE A 218 7.01 -9.87 5.23
CA ILE A 218 5.84 -10.29 5.99
C ILE A 218 6.26 -10.40 7.46
N VAL A 219 5.55 -9.70 8.35
CA VAL A 219 5.70 -9.85 9.79
C VAL A 219 5.32 -11.27 10.22
N LYS A 220 6.14 -11.86 11.09
CA LYS A 220 5.89 -13.17 11.67
C LYS A 220 4.81 -13.12 12.73
N GLN A 221 3.93 -14.13 12.68
CA GLN A 221 2.95 -14.40 13.71
C GLN A 221 3.13 -15.84 14.21
N LYS A 222 2.82 -16.09 15.49
CA LYS A 222 3.21 -17.31 16.20
C LYS A 222 2.71 -18.61 15.55
N ASN A 223 1.47 -18.61 15.05
CA ASN A 223 0.78 -19.82 14.61
C ASN A 223 0.67 -19.87 13.07
N THR A 224 1.81 -19.76 12.38
CA THR A 224 1.85 -19.66 10.90
C THR A 224 2.73 -20.71 10.25
N GLU A 225 2.32 -21.11 9.05
CA GLU A 225 3.11 -21.91 8.12
C GLU A 225 3.69 -21.02 7.03
N LEU A 226 5.00 -21.14 6.78
CA LEU A 226 5.69 -20.46 5.68
C LEU A 226 5.56 -21.27 4.39
N LEU A 227 5.08 -20.61 3.34
CA LEU A 227 4.85 -21.17 2.02
C LEU A 227 5.71 -20.42 0.99
N LYS A 228 6.37 -21.16 0.09
CA LYS A 228 7.20 -20.58 -0.97
C LYS A 228 7.04 -21.38 -2.26
N LYS A 229 7.06 -20.69 -3.41
CA LYS A 229 7.07 -21.35 -4.72
C LYS A 229 7.61 -20.44 -5.80
N GLU A 230 8.30 -21.03 -6.77
CA GLU A 230 8.70 -20.37 -8.01
C GLU A 230 7.76 -20.74 -9.17
N SER A 231 7.56 -19.80 -10.07
CA SER A 231 6.91 -20.00 -11.36
C SER A 231 7.70 -20.98 -12.22
N LYS A 232 7.04 -21.64 -13.19
CA LYS A 232 7.66 -22.63 -14.08
C LYS A 232 8.87 -22.09 -14.84
N ASN A 233 8.83 -20.83 -15.26
CA ASN A 233 9.93 -20.16 -15.95
C ASN A 233 10.97 -19.53 -15.00
N LYS A 234 10.81 -19.70 -13.68
CA LYS A 234 11.68 -19.18 -12.61
C LYS A 234 11.85 -17.65 -12.60
N LYS A 235 10.97 -16.90 -13.25
CA LYS A 235 11.04 -15.42 -13.27
C LYS A 235 10.35 -14.80 -12.06
N TRP A 236 9.26 -15.41 -11.62
CA TRP A 236 8.47 -14.96 -10.48
C TRP A 236 8.46 -16.00 -9.37
N ALA A 237 8.35 -15.55 -8.13
CA ALA A 237 8.14 -16.39 -6.96
C ALA A 237 7.14 -15.73 -6.01
N TYR A 238 6.62 -16.51 -5.06
CA TYR A 238 5.97 -15.97 -3.88
C TYR A 238 6.61 -16.44 -2.58
N LEU A 239 6.52 -15.59 -1.56
CA LEU A 239 6.67 -15.93 -0.16
C LEU A 239 5.34 -15.62 0.53
N ALA A 240 4.80 -16.56 1.31
CA ALA A 240 3.50 -16.42 1.94
C ALA A 240 3.47 -17.05 3.33
N THR A 241 2.57 -16.59 4.19
CA THR A 241 2.24 -17.21 5.47
C THR A 241 0.76 -17.54 5.51
N TYR A 242 0.39 -18.62 6.19
CA TYR A 242 -1.01 -18.96 6.46
C TYR A 242 -1.17 -19.53 7.86
N GLY A 243 -2.23 -19.16 8.57
CA GLY A 243 -2.54 -19.68 9.90
C GLY A 243 -3.36 -18.71 10.73
N GLU A 244 -3.47 -18.98 12.03
CA GLU A 244 -4.11 -18.08 13.00
C GLU A 244 -3.17 -16.89 13.28
N GLN A 245 -3.28 -15.88 12.42
CA GLN A 245 -2.31 -14.78 12.34
C GLN A 245 -2.94 -13.39 12.22
N SER A 246 -4.23 -13.29 12.56
CA SER A 246 -4.92 -12.02 12.68
C SER A 246 -5.00 -11.58 14.15
N LEU A 247 -5.41 -10.34 14.39
CA LEU A 247 -5.63 -9.77 15.73
C LEU A 247 -6.83 -10.40 16.45
N VAL A 248 -7.75 -11.00 15.70
CA VAL A 248 -8.79 -11.86 16.24
C VAL A 248 -8.36 -13.32 16.02
N PRO A 249 -8.75 -14.29 16.87
CA PRO A 249 -8.26 -15.66 16.82
C PRO A 249 -8.83 -16.44 15.62
N ASP A 250 -8.42 -16.07 14.42
CA ASP A 250 -8.89 -16.59 13.14
C ASP A 250 -7.79 -16.59 12.07
N LYS A 251 -8.09 -17.22 10.93
CA LYS A 251 -7.13 -17.45 9.87
C LYS A 251 -6.99 -16.25 8.94
N LEU A 252 -5.74 -15.96 8.63
CA LEU A 252 -5.33 -14.99 7.63
C LEU A 252 -4.26 -15.63 6.76
N GLY A 253 -4.31 -15.42 5.44
CA GLY A 253 -3.21 -15.66 4.53
C GLY A 253 -2.55 -14.34 4.14
N MET A 254 -1.23 -14.27 4.16
CA MET A 254 -0.46 -13.12 3.65
C MET A 254 0.52 -13.60 2.59
N ALA A 255 0.71 -12.84 1.51
CA ALA A 255 1.67 -13.21 0.48
C ALA A 255 2.32 -12.01 -0.19
N ILE A 256 3.55 -12.21 -0.66
CA ILE A 256 4.28 -11.29 -1.55
C ILE A 256 4.73 -12.07 -2.79
N PHE A 257 4.42 -11.53 -3.97
CA PHE A 257 4.94 -11.98 -5.26
C PHE A 257 6.01 -11.02 -5.76
N TYR A 258 7.16 -11.55 -6.16
CA TYR A 258 8.32 -10.77 -6.57
C TYR A 258 9.03 -11.39 -7.78
N GLU A 259 9.76 -10.56 -8.53
CA GLU A 259 10.61 -11.03 -9.61
C GLU A 259 11.93 -11.55 -9.03
N VAL A 260 12.28 -12.80 -9.34
CA VAL A 260 13.47 -13.49 -8.81
C VAL A 260 14.76 -12.77 -9.23
N SER A 261 14.76 -12.14 -10.40
CA SER A 261 15.93 -11.42 -10.93
C SER A 261 16.28 -10.16 -10.12
N GLU A 262 15.31 -9.58 -9.41
CA GLU A 262 15.43 -8.35 -8.62
C GLU A 262 15.86 -8.60 -7.17
N VAL A 263 15.78 -9.84 -6.69
CA VAL A 263 16.09 -10.21 -5.30
C VAL A 263 17.56 -10.54 -5.13
N GLU A 264 18.20 -9.94 -4.12
CA GLU A 264 19.55 -10.27 -3.67
C GLU A 264 19.53 -11.49 -2.75
N ASN A 265 18.68 -11.48 -1.73
CA ASN A 265 18.46 -12.60 -0.83
C ASN A 265 17.10 -12.52 -0.12
N VAL A 266 16.71 -13.64 0.49
CA VAL A 266 15.60 -13.70 1.45
C VAL A 266 16.20 -13.83 2.84
N ALA A 267 15.75 -13.02 3.80
CA ALA A 267 16.21 -13.09 5.19
C ALA A 267 15.08 -13.56 6.11
N ASP A 268 15.42 -14.47 7.02
CA ASP A 268 14.53 -14.99 8.04
C ASP A 268 15.00 -14.43 9.39
N THR A 269 14.31 -13.40 9.89
CA THR A 269 14.68 -12.69 11.13
C THR A 269 13.75 -13.10 12.27
N ASP A 270 14.03 -12.68 13.50
CA ASP A 270 13.14 -12.99 14.63
C ASP A 270 11.70 -12.47 14.44
N LEU A 271 11.54 -11.37 13.70
CA LEU A 271 10.26 -10.66 13.55
C LEU A 271 9.66 -10.80 12.16
N ASP A 272 10.46 -11.08 11.13
CA ASP A 272 10.05 -10.90 9.74
C ASP A 272 10.61 -11.96 8.79
N TYR A 273 9.83 -12.26 7.75
CA TYR A 273 10.34 -12.85 6.52
C TYR A 273 10.57 -11.73 5.50
N LEU A 274 11.84 -11.41 5.23
CA LEU A 274 12.23 -10.29 4.37
C LEU A 274 12.69 -10.76 2.99
N ILE A 275 12.34 -9.99 1.97
CA ILE A 275 12.84 -10.07 0.60
C ILE A 275 13.72 -8.83 0.39
N VAL A 276 15.03 -9.03 0.26
CA VAL A 276 16.01 -7.97 0.06
C VAL A 276 16.28 -7.81 -1.43
N PHE A 277 16.06 -6.62 -1.97
CA PHE A 277 16.25 -6.32 -3.38
C PHE A 277 17.69 -5.93 -3.69
N LYS A 278 18.12 -6.22 -4.92
CA LYS A 278 19.38 -5.73 -5.47
C LYS A 278 19.35 -4.20 -5.57
N PRO A 279 20.47 -3.51 -5.30
CA PRO A 279 20.56 -2.06 -5.48
C PRO A 279 20.18 -1.64 -6.91
N THR A 280 19.30 -0.66 -7.03
CA THR A 280 18.88 -0.13 -8.35
C THR A 280 18.22 1.24 -8.21
N THR A 281 18.31 2.05 -9.26
CA THR A 281 17.52 3.28 -9.43
C THR A 281 16.29 3.08 -10.32
N LYS A 282 16.18 1.91 -10.96
CA LYS A 282 15.02 1.56 -11.79
C LYS A 282 13.84 1.26 -10.88
N ALA A 283 12.69 1.86 -11.22
CA ALA A 283 11.46 1.52 -10.54
C ALA A 283 11.08 0.08 -10.86
N HIS A 284 10.67 -0.66 -9.84
CA HIS A 284 10.17 -2.02 -9.98
C HIS A 284 8.95 -2.23 -9.10
N SER A 285 8.17 -3.27 -9.43
CA SER A 285 6.91 -3.58 -8.77
C SER A 285 6.94 -5.00 -8.21
N PHE A 286 6.44 -5.14 -6.99
CA PHE A 286 6.03 -6.43 -6.44
C PHE A 286 4.55 -6.34 -6.06
N TYR A 287 3.97 -7.45 -5.63
CA TYR A 287 2.56 -7.49 -5.22
C TYR A 287 2.44 -8.11 -3.85
N PHE A 288 1.68 -7.51 -2.96
CA PHE A 288 1.34 -8.11 -1.67
C PHE A 288 -0.16 -8.26 -1.51
N LEU A 289 -0.60 -9.19 -0.66
CA LEU A 289 -2.01 -9.42 -0.38
C LEU A 289 -2.27 -9.96 1.02
N GLY A 290 -3.51 -9.77 1.48
CA GLY A 290 -4.14 -10.51 2.57
C GLY A 290 -5.34 -11.32 2.10
N ALA A 291 -5.66 -12.42 2.79
CA ALA A 291 -6.83 -13.27 2.55
C ALA A 291 -7.40 -13.70 3.90
N TRP A 292 -8.41 -13.00 4.39
CA TRP A 292 -8.97 -13.18 5.72
C TRP A 292 -10.17 -14.12 5.72
N GLU A 293 -10.22 -15.06 6.68
CA GLU A 293 -11.28 -16.07 6.68
C GLU A 293 -12.67 -15.53 7.04
N GLN A 294 -12.83 -14.28 7.47
CA GLN A 294 -14.17 -13.66 7.62
C GLN A 294 -14.59 -12.81 6.41
N GLU A 295 -13.76 -12.72 5.35
CA GLU A 295 -14.17 -12.09 4.09
C GLU A 295 -15.42 -12.78 3.51
N GLN A 296 -16.43 -12.01 3.12
CA GLN A 296 -17.64 -12.55 2.51
C GLN A 296 -17.29 -13.31 1.22
N ASN A 297 -17.58 -14.61 1.17
CA ASN A 297 -17.19 -15.51 0.07
C ASN A 297 -15.67 -15.53 -0.22
N GLY A 298 -14.85 -15.22 0.78
CA GLY A 298 -13.39 -15.26 0.69
C GLY A 298 -12.78 -16.65 0.88
N ILE A 299 -11.45 -16.68 0.94
CA ILE A 299 -10.64 -17.90 1.14
C ILE A 299 -10.72 -18.33 2.61
N LYS A 300 -11.08 -19.60 2.89
CA LYS A 300 -11.31 -20.12 4.25
C LYS A 300 -10.34 -21.21 4.68
N SER A 301 -9.58 -21.77 3.74
CA SER A 301 -8.65 -22.87 3.98
C SER A 301 -7.27 -22.62 3.38
N LYS A 302 -6.28 -23.35 3.90
CA LYS A 302 -4.91 -23.30 3.38
C LYS A 302 -4.86 -23.78 1.94
N GLU A 303 -5.64 -24.81 1.62
CA GLU A 303 -5.72 -25.42 0.30
C GLU A 303 -6.27 -24.42 -0.74
N GLU A 304 -7.33 -23.69 -0.38
CA GLU A 304 -7.88 -22.61 -1.20
C GLU A 304 -6.88 -21.46 -1.37
N PHE A 305 -6.16 -21.11 -0.31
CA PHE A 305 -5.14 -20.07 -0.35
C PHE A 305 -3.99 -20.43 -1.28
N VAL A 306 -3.41 -21.63 -1.14
CA VAL A 306 -2.34 -22.14 -2.01
C VAL A 306 -2.82 -22.20 -3.45
N LYS A 307 -4.03 -22.70 -3.69
CA LYS A 307 -4.63 -22.72 -5.03
C LYS A 307 -4.75 -21.31 -5.63
N TYR A 308 -5.17 -20.33 -4.85
CA TYR A 308 -5.23 -18.94 -5.28
C TYR A 308 -3.85 -18.38 -5.62
N LEU A 309 -2.84 -18.60 -4.77
CA LEU A 309 -1.47 -18.15 -5.01
C LEU A 309 -0.89 -18.76 -6.28
N ASP A 310 -1.09 -20.07 -6.48
CA ASP A 310 -0.65 -20.78 -7.68
C ASP A 310 -1.28 -20.23 -8.96
N GLN A 311 -2.57 -19.90 -8.92
CA GLN A 311 -3.25 -19.28 -10.06
C GLN A 311 -2.66 -17.91 -10.39
N LYS A 312 -2.34 -17.09 -9.39
CA LYS A 312 -1.69 -15.78 -9.58
C LYS A 312 -0.26 -15.94 -10.11
N LEU A 313 0.49 -16.92 -9.59
CA LEU A 313 1.83 -17.24 -10.07
C LEU A 313 1.83 -17.69 -11.53
N GLU A 314 0.83 -18.45 -11.98
CA GLU A 314 0.66 -18.82 -13.39
C GLU A 314 0.32 -17.62 -14.30
N VAL A 315 -0.43 -16.63 -13.80
CA VAL A 315 -0.66 -15.36 -14.52
C VAL A 315 0.65 -14.61 -14.70
N LEU A 316 1.43 -14.47 -13.63
CA LEU A 316 2.75 -13.84 -13.66
C LEU A 316 3.72 -14.58 -14.59
N ASN A 317 3.74 -15.91 -14.53
CA ASN A 317 4.55 -16.75 -15.42
C ASN A 317 4.27 -16.47 -16.91
N LYS A 318 3.00 -16.20 -17.27
CA LYS A 318 2.57 -15.97 -18.66
C LYS A 318 2.70 -14.50 -19.10
N LYS A 319 2.38 -13.54 -18.22
CA LYS A 319 2.20 -12.13 -18.59
C LYS A 319 3.26 -11.19 -18.01
N GLY A 320 4.00 -11.61 -16.98
CA GLY A 320 4.94 -10.77 -16.23
C GLY A 320 4.29 -9.68 -15.38
N LYS A 321 2.96 -9.70 -15.22
CA LYS A 321 2.16 -8.76 -14.40
C LYS A 321 0.79 -9.35 -14.08
N MET A 322 0.16 -8.91 -12.99
CA MET A 322 -1.18 -9.33 -12.56
C MET A 322 -2.32 -8.41 -13.01
#